data_AF-A0A3N7FGH2-F1
#
_entry.id   AF-A0A3N7FGH2-F1
#
_cell.length_a   1.000
_cell.length_b   1.000
_cell.length_c   1.000
_cell.angle_alpha   90.00
_cell.angle_beta   90.00
_cell.angle_gamma   90.00
#
_symmetry.space_group_name_H-M   'P 1'
#
loop_
_entity.id
_entity.type
_entity.pdbx_description
1 polymer ?
#
loop_
_entity_poly.entity_id
_entity_poly.type
_entity_poly.pdbx_seq_one_letter_code
_entity_poly.pdbx_strand_id
1 'polypeptide(L)'
;MHCRAVLELVTMEEKQDFDLETEKASQALQAADLRINLQPRLHPECFSRDQRAELTEIANVTRAVCQTHRLPLALTWIPCDYTWGAVDDISKSHIRLCNSGFLRTCELSIERTACYSDEEMQGFVNACEQLFLNTGQGAAGQACETCLPSFEPDVKEKHVSEYPLAHHARKYN
;
A
#
# COMPACT_ATOMS: atom_id res chain seq x y z
N MET A 1 -8.12 -2.98 -20.97
CA MET A 1 -7.56 -1.81 -21.70
C MET A 1 -6.11 -2.13 -22.05
N HIS A 2 -5.59 -1.66 -23.19
CA HIS A 2 -4.20 -1.88 -23.58
C HIS A 2 -3.38 -0.62 -23.28
N CYS A 3 -2.21 -0.77 -22.65
CA CYS A 3 -1.27 0.32 -22.44
C CYS A 3 -0.86 0.90 -23.80
N ARG A 4 -1.08 2.21 -24.01
CA ARG A 4 -0.78 2.88 -25.29
C ARG A 4 0.57 3.60 -25.29
N ALA A 5 1.06 4.00 -24.13
CA ALA A 5 2.36 4.65 -23.94
C ALA A 5 2.80 4.53 -22.48
N VAL A 6 4.11 4.58 -22.25
CA VAL A 6 4.74 4.69 -20.94
C VAL A 6 5.49 6.01 -20.90
N LEU A 7 5.32 6.78 -19.83
CA LEU A 7 6.05 8.02 -19.58
C LEU A 7 7.01 7.78 -18.42
N GLU A 8 8.30 8.05 -18.65
CA GLU A 8 9.32 8.04 -17.60
C GLU A 8 9.71 9.47 -17.26
N LEU A 9 9.66 9.82 -15.97
CA LEU A 9 9.99 11.14 -15.45
C LEU A 9 11.33 11.04 -14.72
N VAL A 10 12.37 11.69 -15.27
CA VAL A 10 13.72 11.71 -14.69
C VAL A 10 14.01 13.13 -14.18
N THR A 11 14.38 13.23 -12.91
CA THR A 11 14.81 14.50 -12.30
C THR A 11 16.33 14.48 -12.10
N MET A 12 16.95 15.66 -12.15
CA MET A 12 18.40 15.81 -11.94
C MET A 12 18.77 15.91 -10.45
N GLU A 13 17.78 16.16 -9.59
CA GLU A 13 17.94 16.25 -8.14
C GLU A 13 16.90 15.34 -7.46
N GLU A 14 17.26 14.79 -6.30
CA GLU A 14 16.33 14.06 -5.46
C GLU A 14 15.35 15.03 -4.81
N LYS A 15 14.09 14.98 -5.24
CA LYS A 15 13.01 15.77 -4.66
C LYS A 15 12.29 14.95 -3.58
N GLN A 16 12.19 15.50 -2.38
CA GLN A 16 11.39 14.91 -1.30
C GLN A 16 9.89 14.94 -1.62
N ASP A 17 9.47 15.85 -2.49
CA ASP A 17 8.11 16.08 -2.97
C ASP A 17 7.89 15.58 -4.41
N PHE A 18 8.59 14.52 -4.82
CA PHE A 18 8.39 13.92 -6.16
C PHE A 18 6.91 13.62 -6.43
N ASP A 19 6.18 13.24 -5.39
CA ASP A 19 4.73 13.06 -5.35
C ASP A 19 3.96 14.23 -5.98
N LEU A 20 4.34 15.47 -5.64
CA LEU A 20 3.71 16.68 -6.15
C LEU A 20 3.99 16.86 -7.65
N GLU A 21 5.17 16.50 -8.11
CA GLU A 21 5.55 16.57 -9.52
C GLU A 21 4.83 15.48 -10.34
N THR A 22 4.70 14.27 -9.80
CA THR A 22 3.87 13.21 -10.39
C THR A 22 2.40 13.59 -10.42
N GLU A 23 1.88 14.27 -9.40
CA GLU A 23 0.50 14.76 -9.37
C GLU A 23 0.28 15.85 -10.42
N LYS A 24 1.20 16.81 -10.56
CA LYS A 24 1.16 17.82 -11.63
C LYS A 24 1.20 17.18 -13.02
N ALA A 25 2.08 16.20 -13.22
CA ALA A 25 2.14 15.45 -14.47
C ALA A 25 0.83 14.71 -14.74
N SER A 26 0.25 14.10 -13.69
CA SER A 26 -1.04 13.43 -13.77
C SER A 26 -2.16 14.38 -14.17
N GLN A 27 -2.26 15.54 -13.52
CA GLN A 27 -3.25 16.58 -13.84
C GLN A 27 -3.09 17.11 -15.27
N ALA A 28 -1.85 17.32 -15.74
CA ALA A 28 -1.58 17.75 -17.10
C ALA A 28 -2.01 16.70 -18.14
N LEU A 29 -1.78 15.42 -17.85
CA LEU A 29 -2.20 14.31 -18.71
C LEU A 29 -3.73 14.16 -18.71
N GLN A 30 -4.39 14.30 -17.55
CA GLN A 30 -5.86 14.32 -17.45
C GLN A 30 -6.47 15.49 -18.25
N ALA A 31 -5.86 16.68 -18.18
CA ALA A 31 -6.27 17.83 -18.98
C ALA A 31 -6.12 17.62 -20.50
N ALA A 32 -5.23 16.70 -20.90
CA ALA A 32 -5.06 16.26 -22.29
C ALA A 32 -5.96 15.05 -22.66
N ASP A 33 -6.99 14.77 -21.85
CA ASP A 33 -7.94 13.67 -22.02
C ASP A 33 -7.29 12.26 -21.99
N LEU A 34 -6.13 12.15 -21.32
CA LEU A 34 -5.47 10.88 -21.07
C LEU A 34 -5.89 10.36 -19.69
N ARG A 35 -6.59 9.22 -19.69
CA ARG A 35 -6.97 8.53 -18.44
C ARG A 35 -5.74 7.86 -17.84
N ILE A 36 -5.32 8.37 -16.69
CA ILE A 36 -4.39 7.68 -15.80
C ILE A 36 -5.24 6.88 -14.81
N ASN A 37 -5.02 5.58 -14.74
CA ASN A 37 -5.49 4.79 -13.61
C ASN A 37 -4.54 5.09 -12.45
N LEU A 38 -4.76 6.21 -11.76
CA LEU A 38 -4.15 6.40 -10.45
C LEU A 38 -4.75 5.32 -9.54
N GLN A 39 -3.85 4.57 -8.91
CA GLN A 39 -4.17 3.55 -7.95
C GLN A 39 -5.16 4.13 -6.91
N PRO A 40 -6.38 3.57 -6.75
CA PRO A 40 -7.38 4.14 -5.87
C PRO A 40 -6.87 4.11 -4.43
N ARG A 41 -6.58 5.28 -3.86
CA ARG A 41 -6.34 5.39 -2.43
C ARG A 41 -7.62 4.93 -1.75
N LEU A 42 -7.58 3.84 -0.98
CA LEU A 42 -8.71 3.42 -0.16
C LEU A 42 -9.08 4.61 0.73
N HIS A 43 -10.29 5.15 0.56
CA HIS A 43 -10.74 6.25 1.40
C HIS A 43 -11.18 5.69 2.76
N PRO A 44 -10.82 6.34 3.89
CA PRO A 44 -11.23 5.91 5.23
C PRO A 44 -12.75 5.77 5.42
N GLU A 45 -13.53 6.42 4.54
CA GLU A 45 -14.99 6.37 4.47
C GLU A 45 -15.53 5.01 3.99
N CYS A 46 -14.68 4.16 3.42
CA CYS A 46 -15.02 2.82 2.96
C CYS A 46 -15.16 1.79 4.09
N PHE A 47 -14.68 2.09 5.30
CA PHE A 47 -14.73 1.15 6.42
C PHE A 47 -16.04 1.22 7.19
N SER A 48 -16.60 0.06 7.48
CA SER A 48 -17.68 -0.09 8.46
C SER A 48 -17.21 0.34 9.86
N ARG A 49 -18.17 0.58 10.76
CA ARG A 49 -17.86 0.97 12.15
C ARG A 49 -17.00 -0.08 12.87
N ASP A 50 -17.26 -1.36 12.62
CA ASP A 50 -16.56 -2.46 13.27
C ASP A 50 -15.11 -2.55 12.74
N GLN A 51 -14.91 -2.43 11.42
CA GLN A 51 -13.57 -2.35 10.82
C GLN A 51 -12.76 -1.15 11.33
N ARG A 52 -13.41 0.00 11.53
CA ARG A 52 -12.74 1.18 12.11
C ARG A 52 -12.29 0.94 13.55
N ALA A 53 -13.09 0.22 14.33
CA ALA A 53 -12.72 -0.16 15.69
C ALA A 53 -11.51 -1.12 15.69
N GLU A 54 -11.51 -2.12 14.79
CA GLU A 54 -10.37 -3.03 14.59
C GLU A 54 -9.09 -2.28 14.17
N LEU A 55 -9.18 -1.36 13.19
CA LEU A 55 -8.05 -0.52 12.78
C LEU A 55 -7.53 0.36 13.91
N THR A 56 -8.42 0.86 14.76
CA THR A 56 -8.04 1.64 15.95
C THR A 56 -7.28 0.77 16.97
N GLU A 57 -7.72 -0.47 17.17
CA GLU A 57 -7.02 -1.43 18.03
C GLU A 57 -5.63 -1.75 17.48
N ILE A 58 -5.53 -2.04 16.18
CA ILE A 58 -4.25 -2.26 15.49
C ILE A 58 -3.35 -1.04 15.67
N ALA A 59 -3.85 0.18 15.43
CA ALA A 59 -3.08 1.42 15.60
C ALA A 59 -2.50 1.56 17.02
N ASN A 60 -3.28 1.19 18.04
CA ASN A 60 -2.86 1.25 19.44
C ASN A 60 -1.78 0.22 19.76
N VAL A 61 -1.93 -1.02 19.28
CA VAL A 61 -0.93 -2.08 19.44
C VAL A 61 0.36 -1.70 18.72
N THR A 62 0.27 -1.31 17.46
CA THR A 62 1.41 -0.88 16.64
C THR A 62 2.18 0.24 17.31
N ARG A 63 1.48 1.28 17.80
CA ARG A 63 2.09 2.38 18.54
C ARG A 63 2.80 1.90 19.81
N ALA A 64 2.14 1.07 20.61
CA ALA A 64 2.70 0.58 21.86
C ALA A 64 3.97 -0.27 21.65
N VAL A 65 3.96 -1.15 20.64
CA VAL A 65 5.12 -1.98 20.27
C VAL A 65 6.27 -1.10 19.78
N CYS A 66 6.00 -0.16 18.87
CA CYS A 66 7.05 0.73 18.35
C CYS A 66 7.69 1.58 19.45
N GLN A 67 6.88 2.15 20.35
CA GLN A 67 7.39 2.95 21.47
C GLN A 67 8.19 2.11 22.47
N THR A 68 7.73 0.89 22.77
CA THR A 68 8.39 -0.02 23.72
C THR A 68 9.74 -0.49 23.19
N HIS A 69 9.80 -0.83 21.90
CA HIS A 69 10.99 -1.39 21.26
C HIS A 69 11.84 -0.36 20.50
N ARG A 70 11.45 0.93 20.55
CA ARG A 70 12.09 2.02 19.80
C ARG A 70 12.21 1.71 18.31
N LEU A 71 11.14 1.14 17.73
CA LEU A 71 11.09 0.86 16.30
C LEU A 71 10.67 2.14 15.57
N PRO A 72 11.37 2.54 14.50
CA PRO A 72 11.13 3.81 13.83
C PRO A 72 9.88 3.80 12.93
N LEU A 73 9.37 2.60 12.63
CA LEU A 73 8.29 2.40 11.67
C LEU A 73 7.54 1.09 11.97
N ALA A 74 6.22 1.11 11.78
CA ALA A 74 5.42 -0.08 11.55
C ALA A 74 4.25 0.25 10.63
N LEU A 75 4.12 -0.55 9.56
CA LEU A 75 3.12 -0.36 8.52
C LEU A 75 2.02 -1.43 8.63
N THR A 76 0.78 -1.01 8.46
CA THR A 76 -0.38 -1.89 8.41
C THR A 76 -0.87 -2.01 6.98
N TRP A 77 -0.67 -3.17 6.37
CA TRP A 77 -1.09 -3.48 5.00
C TRP A 77 -2.47 -4.15 5.01
N ILE A 78 -3.41 -3.61 4.24
CA ILE A 78 -4.78 -4.11 4.14
C ILE A 78 -5.12 -4.47 2.69
N PRO A 79 -5.94 -5.51 2.45
CA PRO A 79 -6.42 -5.84 1.11
C PRO A 79 -7.30 -4.74 0.50
N CYS A 80 -7.03 -4.40 -0.75
CA CYS A 80 -7.86 -3.51 -1.55
C CYS A 80 -8.98 -4.29 -2.23
N ASP A 81 -10.24 -4.02 -1.85
CA ASP A 81 -11.39 -4.59 -2.54
C ASP A 81 -11.79 -3.70 -3.73
N TYR A 82 -11.34 -4.05 -4.94
CA TYR A 82 -11.71 -3.34 -6.18
C TYR A 82 -13.14 -3.61 -6.68
N THR A 83 -13.95 -4.39 -5.97
CA THR A 83 -15.31 -4.75 -6.43
C THR A 83 -16.35 -3.65 -6.14
N TRP A 84 -16.08 -2.42 -6.54
CA TRP A 84 -17.08 -1.34 -6.58
C TRP A 84 -17.35 -0.93 -8.04
N GLY A 85 -17.81 -1.88 -8.86
CA GLY A 85 -17.97 -1.63 -10.29
C GLY A 85 -18.86 -2.60 -11.07
N ALA A 86 -19.64 -3.45 -10.39
CA ALA A 86 -20.68 -4.23 -11.03
C ALA A 86 -21.85 -4.39 -10.05
N VAL A 87 -22.90 -3.63 -10.33
CA VAL A 87 -24.33 -3.95 -10.19
C VAL A 87 -24.73 -4.77 -8.97
N ASP A 88 -25.49 -4.10 -8.10
CA ASP A 88 -26.66 -4.58 -7.34
C ASP A 88 -26.69 -6.06 -6.90
N ASP A 89 -26.89 -6.25 -5.60
CA ASP A 89 -27.01 -7.54 -4.91
C ASP A 89 -25.76 -8.44 -4.94
N ILE A 90 -24.85 -8.27 -3.97
CA ILE A 90 -24.36 -9.40 -3.15
C ILE A 90 -23.91 -8.84 -1.79
N SER A 91 -24.70 -9.22 -0.80
CA SER A 91 -24.37 -9.36 0.61
C SER A 91 -22.87 -9.33 0.94
N LYS A 92 -22.47 -8.37 1.78
CA LYS A 92 -21.37 -8.46 2.76
C LYS A 92 -20.30 -9.50 2.38
N SER A 93 -19.47 -9.18 1.39
CA SER A 93 -18.25 -9.95 1.15
C SER A 93 -17.30 -9.66 2.30
N HIS A 94 -17.49 -10.35 3.42
CA HIS A 94 -16.41 -10.58 4.36
C HIS A 94 -15.21 -11.01 3.52
N ILE A 95 -14.13 -10.25 3.63
CA ILE A 95 -12.82 -10.56 3.08
C ILE A 95 -12.41 -11.93 3.64
N ARG A 96 -12.86 -13.01 2.98
CA ARG A 96 -12.43 -14.39 3.26
C ARG A 96 -11.17 -14.63 2.49
N LEU A 97 -10.12 -13.89 2.83
CA LEU A 97 -8.78 -14.08 2.28
C LEU A 97 -8.28 -15.52 2.48
N CYS A 98 -8.80 -16.22 3.51
CA CYS A 98 -8.28 -17.51 3.95
C CYS A 98 -9.28 -18.68 3.95
N ASN A 99 -10.53 -18.52 3.46
CA ASN A 99 -11.59 -19.52 3.66
C ASN A 99 -12.40 -19.94 2.42
N SER A 100 -12.02 -19.50 1.22
CA SER A 100 -12.59 -20.06 -0.02
C SER A 100 -11.45 -20.40 -0.95
N GLY A 101 -11.42 -21.63 -1.49
CA GLY A 101 -10.38 -22.16 -2.39
C GLY A 101 -10.20 -21.43 -3.74
N PHE A 102 -10.54 -20.14 -3.79
CA PHE A 102 -10.13 -19.21 -4.82
C PHE A 102 -8.92 -18.44 -4.30
N LEU A 103 -7.74 -18.77 -4.82
CA LEU A 103 -6.56 -17.92 -4.78
C LEU A 103 -6.91 -16.61 -5.47
N ARG A 104 -7.43 -15.63 -4.73
CA ARG A 104 -7.60 -14.28 -5.24
C ARG A 104 -6.24 -13.60 -5.20
N THR A 105 -5.87 -12.99 -6.31
CA THR A 105 -4.81 -11.98 -6.34
C THR A 105 -5.18 -10.89 -5.33
N CYS A 106 -4.39 -10.84 -4.27
CA CYS A 106 -4.44 -9.86 -3.20
C CYS A 106 -3.57 -8.68 -3.59
N GLU A 107 -4.18 -7.51 -3.72
CA GLU A 107 -3.51 -6.22 -3.86
C GLU A 107 -3.64 -5.52 -2.50
N LEU A 108 -2.52 -5.09 -1.93
CA LEU A 108 -2.44 -4.55 -0.58
C LEU A 108 -1.99 -3.08 -0.62
N SER A 109 -2.69 -2.21 0.12
CA SER A 109 -2.22 -0.85 0.43
C SER A 109 -1.98 -0.68 1.92
N ILE A 110 -1.16 0.31 2.29
CA ILE A 110 -1.10 0.72 3.69
C ILE A 110 -2.36 1.46 4.11
N GLU A 111 -2.78 1.24 5.35
CA GLU A 111 -3.78 2.04 6.04
C GLU A 111 -3.08 2.99 7.01
N ARG A 112 -2.89 4.26 6.60
CA ARG A 112 -2.09 5.23 7.36
C ARG A 112 -2.57 5.39 8.80
N THR A 113 -3.88 5.33 9.07
CA THR A 113 -4.41 5.51 10.43
C THR A 113 -4.00 4.40 11.39
N ALA A 114 -3.62 3.23 10.86
CA ALA A 114 -3.14 2.08 11.61
C ALA A 114 -1.61 1.90 11.53
N CYS A 115 -0.87 2.85 10.96
CA CYS A 115 0.59 2.83 10.90
C CYS A 115 1.21 3.66 12.04
N TYR A 116 2.46 3.36 12.37
CA TYR A 116 3.32 4.18 13.22
C TYR A 116 4.57 4.56 12.44
N SER A 117 5.01 5.80 12.56
CA SER A 117 6.26 6.28 11.95
C SER A 117 6.80 7.46 12.73
N ASP A 118 8.12 7.48 12.94
CA ASP A 118 8.81 8.66 13.42
C ASP A 118 8.93 9.71 12.29
N GLU A 119 9.38 10.92 12.62
CA GLU A 119 9.51 12.04 11.67
C GLU A 119 10.42 11.69 10.47
N GLU A 120 11.51 10.97 10.74
CA GLU A 120 12.48 10.56 9.71
C GLU A 120 11.90 9.55 8.72
N MET A 121 10.92 8.74 9.14
CA MET A 121 10.33 7.69 8.31
C MET A 121 9.11 8.16 7.50
N GLN A 122 8.68 9.43 7.64
CA GLN A 122 7.50 9.94 6.92
C GLN A 122 7.62 9.80 5.41
N GLY A 123 8.81 10.05 4.85
CA GLY A 123 9.01 9.90 3.41
C GLY A 123 8.87 8.45 2.92
N PHE A 124 9.24 7.46 3.75
CA PHE A 124 9.01 6.05 3.42
C PHE A 124 7.52 5.70 3.47
N VAL A 125 6.78 6.21 4.46
CA VAL A 125 5.32 6.04 4.52
C VAL A 125 4.64 6.64 3.29
N ASN A 126 5.01 7.86 2.89
CA ASN A 126 4.47 8.50 1.69
C ASN A 126 4.70 7.66 0.43
N ALA A 127 5.89 7.05 0.29
CA ALA A 127 6.17 6.13 -0.81
C ALA A 127 5.31 4.86 -0.74
N CYS A 128 5.06 4.33 0.45
CA CYS A 128 4.18 3.18 0.65
C CYS A 128 2.72 3.49 0.32
N GLU A 129 2.25 4.72 0.49
CA GLU A 129 0.87 5.11 0.14
C GLU A 129 0.61 5.15 -1.36
N GLN A 130 1.66 5.22 -2.18
CA GLN A 130 1.58 5.35 -3.63
C GLN A 130 1.71 4.02 -4.37
N LEU A 131 1.99 2.94 -3.65
CA LEU A 131 2.27 1.64 -4.23
C LEU A 131 1.42 0.58 -3.56
N PHE A 132 0.87 -0.34 -4.37
CA PHE A 132 0.33 -1.58 -3.85
C PHE A 132 1.37 -2.69 -3.85
N LEU A 133 1.26 -3.58 -2.88
CA LEU A 133 1.95 -4.87 -2.91
C LEU A 133 0.99 -5.91 -3.48
N ASN A 134 1.47 -6.63 -4.50
CA ASN A 134 0.75 -7.78 -5.01
C ASN A 134 1.04 -9.03 -4.17
N THR A 135 0.25 -10.06 -4.41
CA THR A 135 0.44 -11.40 -3.85
C THR A 135 1.89 -11.86 -4.07
N GLY A 136 2.50 -12.37 -3.02
CA GLY A 136 3.89 -12.83 -3.02
C GLY A 136 4.96 -11.73 -2.95
N GLN A 137 4.60 -10.44 -3.00
CA GLN A 137 5.58 -9.36 -2.90
C GLN A 137 5.87 -8.96 -1.44
N GLY A 138 7.13 -9.09 -1.04
CA GLY A 138 7.59 -8.85 0.34
C GLY A 138 6.86 -9.71 1.39
N ALA A 139 7.11 -9.43 2.66
CA ALA A 139 6.51 -10.20 3.75
C ALA A 139 4.97 -10.09 3.77
N ALA A 140 4.42 -8.90 3.50
CA ALA A 140 2.97 -8.67 3.51
C ALA A 140 2.26 -9.42 2.37
N GLY A 141 2.80 -9.38 1.15
CA GLY A 141 2.24 -10.11 0.01
C GLY A 141 2.34 -11.63 0.18
N GLN A 142 3.44 -12.12 0.76
CA GLN A 142 3.62 -13.55 1.10
C GLN A 142 2.66 -14.01 2.21
N ALA A 143 2.47 -13.18 3.25
CA ALA A 143 1.51 -13.48 4.30
C ALA A 143 0.06 -13.48 3.77
N CYS A 144 -0.25 -12.59 2.83
CA CYS A 144 -1.55 -12.59 2.16
C CYS A 144 -1.76 -13.85 1.31
N GLU A 145 -0.74 -14.30 0.58
CA GLU A 145 -0.79 -15.49 -0.27
C GLU A 145 -0.99 -16.78 0.53
N THR A 146 -0.26 -16.93 1.62
CA THR A 146 -0.17 -18.18 2.39
C THR A 146 -1.14 -18.25 3.56
N CYS A 147 -1.72 -17.11 3.97
CA CYS A 147 -2.44 -16.95 5.22
C CYS A 147 -1.62 -17.37 6.46
N LEU A 148 -0.30 -17.25 6.39
CA LEU A 148 0.64 -17.55 7.47
C LEU A 148 1.52 -16.33 7.75
N PRO A 149 2.05 -16.18 8.98
CA PRO A 149 3.08 -15.18 9.26
C PRO A 149 4.29 -15.37 8.34
N SER A 150 4.75 -14.27 7.73
CA SER A 150 5.95 -14.25 6.91
C SER A 150 6.96 -13.27 7.49
N PHE A 151 8.24 -13.60 7.40
CA PHE A 151 9.33 -12.78 7.89
C PHE A 151 10.36 -12.56 6.79
N GLU A 152 10.77 -11.31 6.63
CA GLU A 152 11.83 -10.92 5.72
C GLU A 152 12.90 -10.16 6.52
N PRO A 153 14.13 -10.68 6.65
CA PRO A 153 15.16 -10.08 7.50
C PRO A 153 15.59 -8.68 7.03
N ASP A 154 15.79 -8.51 5.73
CA ASP A 154 16.13 -7.22 5.14
C ASP A 154 15.48 -7.05 3.75
N VAL A 155 14.50 -6.15 3.70
CA VAL A 155 13.80 -5.81 2.45
C VAL A 155 14.67 -5.00 1.49
N LYS A 156 15.78 -4.42 1.95
CA LYS A 156 16.72 -3.64 1.11
C LYS A 156 17.51 -4.54 0.17
N GLU A 157 17.68 -5.82 0.46
CA GLU A 157 18.41 -6.75 -0.40
C GLU A 157 17.56 -7.27 -1.58
N LYS A 158 16.24 -7.05 -1.54
CA LYS A 158 15.31 -7.55 -2.56
C LYS A 158 15.43 -6.84 -3.90
N HIS A 159 15.16 -7.60 -4.96
CA HIS A 159 14.92 -6.99 -6.26
C HIS A 159 13.56 -6.27 -6.27
N VAL A 160 13.43 -5.21 -7.06
CA VAL A 160 12.19 -4.41 -7.15
C VAL A 160 10.97 -5.23 -7.58
N SER A 161 11.19 -6.33 -8.32
CA SER A 161 10.11 -7.25 -8.69
C SER A 161 9.57 -8.06 -7.50
N GLU A 162 10.43 -8.37 -6.52
CA GLU A 162 10.09 -9.13 -5.32
C GLU A 162 9.55 -8.21 -4.22
N TYR A 163 10.07 -6.98 -4.14
CA TYR A 163 9.58 -5.95 -3.24
C TYR A 163 9.68 -4.58 -3.91
N PRO A 164 8.57 -4.03 -4.44
CA PRO A 164 8.55 -2.76 -5.16
C PRO A 164 9.12 -1.57 -4.38
N LEU A 165 9.07 -1.63 -3.05
CA LEU A 165 9.55 -0.58 -2.15
C LEU A 165 11.03 -0.72 -1.77
N ALA A 166 11.77 -1.71 -2.30
CA ALA A 166 13.16 -1.96 -1.93
C ALA A 166 14.06 -0.73 -2.15
N HIS A 167 13.89 0.00 -3.24
CA HIS A 167 14.65 1.23 -3.49
C HIS A 167 14.33 2.33 -2.47
N HIS A 168 13.06 2.50 -2.10
CA HIS A 168 12.67 3.46 -1.06
C HIS A 168 13.27 3.06 0.30
N ALA A 169 13.26 1.76 0.63
CA ALA A 169 13.82 1.28 1.90
C ALA A 169 15.33 1.53 2.01
N ARG A 170 16.07 1.44 0.90
CA ARG A 170 17.52 1.72 0.85
C ARG A 170 17.89 3.16 1.19
N LYS A 171 16.95 4.10 1.10
CA LYS A 171 17.20 5.51 1.47
C LYS A 171 17.27 5.72 2.98
N TYR A 172 16.68 4.81 3.76
CA TYR A 172 16.60 4.90 5.22
C TYR A 172 17.53 3.84 5.83
N ASN A 173 18.50 4.28 6.63
CA ASN A 173 19.50 3.42 7.27
C ASN A 173 19.40 3.48 8.78
#